data_AF-A0A959IEL0-F1
#
_entry.id   AF-A0A959IEL0-F1
#
_cell.length_a   1.000
_cell.length_b   1.000
_cell.length_c   1.000
_cell.angle_alpha   90.00
_cell.angle_beta   90.00
_cell.angle_gamma   90.00
#
_symmetry.space_group_name_H-M   'P 1'
#
loop_
_entity.id
_entity.type
_entity.pdbx_description
1 polymer ?
#
loop_
_entity_poly.entity_id
_entity_poly.type
_entity_poly.pdbx_seq_one_letter_code
_entity_poly.pdbx_strand_id
1 'polypeptide(L)'
;MKRKEFLRGLGLAGVGSLLFKGSVNGMNSRNASAPPPSCTLIPSETAGPFPLDLTDNNFYFRQDVREDREGVQHNVKLRIIGQDNCEPMANLRVNIWHCDKDGNYSGYGTELGQTYLRGYQITDSNGEVEFVTIFPGWYNGRICHIHFQVYV
;
A
#
# COMPACT_ATOMS: atom_id res chain seq x y z
N MET A 1 8.77 14.49 30.61
CA MET A 1 8.87 13.58 31.78
C MET A 1 9.80 12.43 31.42
N LYS A 2 10.95 12.31 32.10
CA LYS A 2 12.11 11.50 31.69
C LYS A 2 12.13 10.16 32.44
N ARG A 3 12.12 9.05 31.68
CA ARG A 3 12.11 7.63 32.10
C ARG A 3 13.48 7.15 32.63
N LYS A 4 14.00 7.66 33.75
CA LYS A 4 15.35 7.24 34.23
C LYS A 4 15.58 7.05 35.73
N GLU A 5 14.55 6.97 36.57
CA GLU A 5 14.77 6.77 38.02
C GLU A 5 13.87 5.66 38.56
N PHE A 6 14.22 4.40 38.27
CA PHE A 6 13.66 3.26 38.99
C PHE A 6 14.67 2.12 38.94
N LEU A 7 15.55 2.07 39.93
CA LEU A 7 16.14 0.88 40.57
C LEU A 7 17.45 1.27 41.26
N ARG A 8 17.32 1.88 42.44
CA ARG A 8 18.35 1.89 43.49
C ARG A 8 17.83 1.02 44.63
N GLY A 9 18.42 -0.16 44.80
CA GLY A 9 18.15 -1.07 45.92
C GLY A 9 19.45 -1.78 46.29
N LEU A 10 19.98 -1.43 47.46
CA LEU A 10 21.18 -1.99 48.09
C LEU A 10 20.99 -3.47 48.49
N GLY A 11 22.07 -4.25 48.37
CA GLY A 11 22.22 -5.56 49.01
C GLY A 11 23.69 -5.98 49.04
N LEU A 12 24.32 -5.86 50.21
CA LEU A 12 25.71 -6.25 50.51
C LEU A 12 25.79 -7.72 50.98
N ALA A 13 26.96 -8.31 50.75
CA ALA A 13 27.58 -9.47 51.41
C ALA A 13 27.27 -10.89 50.87
N GLY A 14 28.34 -11.51 50.34
CA GLY A 14 28.41 -12.94 50.00
C GLY A 14 29.72 -13.28 49.30
N VAL A 15 30.83 -13.35 50.05
CA VAL A 15 32.11 -13.89 49.56
C VAL A 15 32.00 -15.41 49.51
N GLY A 16 32.04 -15.97 48.30
CA GLY A 16 32.07 -17.42 48.06
C GLY A 16 32.78 -17.70 46.75
N SER A 17 34.11 -17.88 46.82
CA SER A 17 34.94 -18.27 45.69
C SER A 17 34.64 -19.73 45.31
N LEU A 18 34.02 -19.94 44.15
CA LEU A 18 34.05 -21.21 43.43
C LEU A 18 34.57 -20.95 42.02
N LEU A 19 35.86 -21.26 41.81
CA LEU A 19 36.49 -21.26 40.50
C LEU A 19 35.98 -22.46 39.69
N PHE A 20 34.84 -22.31 39.03
CA PHE A 20 34.40 -23.25 37.99
C PHE A 20 35.12 -22.87 36.68
N LYS A 21 36.22 -23.57 36.35
CA LYS A 21 36.77 -23.59 34.98
C LYS A 21 35.88 -24.46 34.10
N GLY A 22 34.67 -23.98 33.82
CA GLY A 22 33.83 -24.51 32.75
C GLY A 22 34.29 -23.93 31.43
N SER A 23 34.79 -24.75 30.53
CA SER A 23 35.03 -24.35 29.13
C SER A 23 33.67 -24.05 28.51
N VAL A 24 33.27 -22.77 28.50
CA VAL A 24 32.18 -22.28 27.66
C VAL A 24 32.66 -22.40 26.22
N ASN A 25 32.31 -23.53 25.58
CA ASN A 25 32.26 -23.59 24.13
C ASN A 25 31.24 -22.53 23.71
N GLY A 26 31.75 -21.38 23.27
CA GLY A 26 30.94 -20.34 22.65
C GLY A 26 30.20 -20.98 21.49
N MET A 27 28.92 -21.28 21.69
CA MET A 27 28.02 -21.59 20.61
C MET A 27 28.00 -20.36 19.73
N ASN A 28 28.72 -20.45 18.62
CA ASN A 28 28.70 -19.47 17.57
C ASN A 28 27.28 -19.54 17.01
N SER A 29 26.37 -18.71 17.56
CA SER A 29 25.05 -18.48 16.98
C SER A 29 25.32 -18.00 15.57
N ARG A 30 25.23 -18.93 14.62
CA ARG A 30 25.09 -18.58 13.21
C ARG A 30 23.83 -17.72 13.19
N ASN A 31 24.02 -16.40 13.04
CA ASN A 31 22.95 -15.53 12.61
C ASN A 31 22.51 -16.09 11.27
N ALA A 32 21.53 -16.99 11.29
CA ALA A 32 20.81 -17.37 10.10
C ALA A 32 20.16 -16.06 9.64
N SER A 33 20.77 -15.41 8.65
CA SER A 33 20.15 -14.32 7.95
C SER A 33 18.79 -14.82 7.51
N ALA A 34 17.73 -14.16 7.98
CA ALA A 34 16.39 -14.45 7.50
C ALA A 34 16.46 -14.47 5.95
N PRO A 35 15.78 -15.43 5.29
CA PRO A 35 15.71 -15.41 3.84
C PRO A 35 15.25 -14.01 3.40
N PRO A 36 15.83 -13.47 2.30
CA PRO A 36 15.44 -12.16 1.82
C PRO A 36 13.92 -12.15 1.62
N PRO A 37 13.25 -11.01 1.89
CA PRO A 37 11.81 -10.91 1.69
C PRO A 37 11.49 -11.35 0.25
N SER A 38 10.54 -12.26 0.10
CA SER A 38 10.11 -12.74 -1.22
C SER A 38 8.81 -12.04 -1.61
N CYS A 39 8.85 -11.33 -2.73
CA CYS A 39 7.69 -10.70 -3.34
C CYS A 39 7.58 -11.16 -4.78
N THR A 40 6.35 -11.32 -5.25
CA THR A 40 6.06 -11.75 -6.61
C THR A 40 5.41 -10.60 -7.36
N LEU A 41 5.80 -10.42 -8.62
CA LEU A 41 5.22 -9.40 -9.49
C LEU A 41 3.72 -9.70 -9.70
N ILE A 42 2.88 -8.67 -9.51
CA ILE A 42 1.45 -8.76 -9.84
C ILE A 42 1.33 -8.86 -11.38
N PRO A 43 0.51 -9.78 -11.91
CA PRO A 43 0.29 -9.86 -13.35
C PRO A 43 -0.21 -8.54 -13.93
N SER A 44 0.33 -8.16 -15.09
CA SER A 44 -0.15 -7.00 -15.83
C SER A 44 -1.43 -7.33 -16.60
N GLU A 45 -2.35 -6.38 -16.67
CA GLU A 45 -3.58 -6.44 -17.45
C GLU A 45 -3.63 -5.29 -18.46
N THR A 46 -4.47 -5.41 -19.49
CA THR A 46 -4.68 -4.31 -20.44
C THR A 46 -5.41 -3.14 -19.78
N ALA A 47 -5.20 -1.91 -20.28
CA ALA A 47 -5.94 -0.73 -19.79
C ALA A 47 -7.47 -0.84 -20.04
N GLY A 48 -7.90 -1.76 -20.90
CA GLY A 48 -9.29 -1.87 -21.31
C GLY A 48 -9.75 -0.68 -22.17
N PRO A 49 -11.05 -0.61 -22.46
CA PRO A 49 -11.60 0.32 -23.45
C PRO A 49 -11.85 1.75 -22.93
N PHE A 50 -11.74 1.99 -21.62
CA PHE A 50 -12.15 3.26 -21.00
C PHE A 50 -11.05 4.05 -20.22
N PRO A 51 -9.78 4.15 -20.70
CA PRO A 51 -8.76 4.97 -20.05
C PRO A 51 -8.81 6.45 -20.49
N LEU A 52 -8.87 7.38 -19.53
CA LEU A 52 -8.65 8.81 -19.78
C LEU A 52 -7.21 9.22 -19.47
N ASP A 53 -6.72 10.26 -20.14
CA ASP A 53 -5.47 10.92 -19.74
C ASP A 53 -5.72 11.75 -18.47
N LEU A 54 -5.31 11.19 -17.33
CA LEU A 54 -5.46 11.86 -16.04
C LEU A 54 -4.35 12.92 -15.79
N THR A 55 -3.49 13.21 -16.76
CA THR A 55 -2.48 14.27 -16.71
C THR A 55 -2.93 15.58 -17.35
N ASP A 56 -4.05 15.55 -18.09
CA ASP A 56 -4.62 16.71 -18.80
C ASP A 56 -4.84 17.92 -17.88
N ASN A 57 -5.18 17.67 -16.61
CA ASN A 57 -5.30 18.69 -15.60
C ASN A 57 -5.15 18.11 -14.17
N ASN A 58 -5.00 18.99 -13.19
CA ASN A 58 -4.78 18.61 -11.79
C ASN A 58 -6.04 18.22 -11.02
N PHE A 59 -7.25 18.31 -11.61
CA PHE A 59 -8.49 17.95 -10.92
C PHE A 59 -8.53 16.47 -10.52
N TYR A 60 -7.88 15.60 -11.30
CA TYR A 60 -7.77 14.18 -10.99
C TYR A 60 -6.83 13.89 -9.81
N PHE A 61 -6.05 14.87 -9.32
CA PHE A 61 -5.27 14.70 -8.10
C PHE A 61 -6.16 14.83 -6.86
N ARG A 62 -6.90 13.76 -6.56
CA ARG A 62 -7.87 13.72 -5.46
C ARG A 62 -7.98 12.34 -4.86
N GLN A 63 -8.20 12.31 -3.55
CA GLN A 63 -8.35 11.07 -2.79
C GLN A 63 -9.79 10.54 -2.86
N ASP A 64 -10.78 11.44 -2.74
CA ASP A 64 -12.19 11.11 -2.95
C ASP A 64 -12.52 11.27 -4.44
N VAL A 65 -12.86 10.16 -5.08
CA VAL A 65 -13.19 10.12 -6.51
C VAL A 65 -14.68 9.93 -6.76
N ARG A 66 -15.52 9.86 -5.72
CA ARG A 66 -16.94 9.51 -5.85
C ARG A 66 -17.76 10.55 -6.61
N GLU A 67 -17.42 11.83 -6.42
CA GLU A 67 -18.26 12.95 -6.84
C GLU A 67 -19.70 12.77 -6.34
N ASP A 68 -20.67 12.72 -7.26
CA ASP A 68 -22.10 12.54 -6.97
C ASP A 68 -22.57 11.09 -7.08
N ARG A 69 -21.66 10.13 -7.31
CA ARG A 69 -22.03 8.73 -7.57
C ARG A 69 -22.54 8.04 -6.31
N GLU A 70 -23.73 7.45 -6.44
CA GLU A 70 -24.32 6.58 -5.44
C GLU A 70 -23.67 5.19 -5.44
N GLY A 71 -23.51 4.60 -4.26
CA GLY A 71 -23.01 3.24 -4.10
C GLY A 71 -22.54 2.95 -2.68
N VAL A 72 -22.09 1.71 -2.45
CA VAL A 72 -21.45 1.34 -1.18
C VAL A 72 -20.05 1.92 -1.14
N GLN A 73 -19.73 2.76 -0.15
CA GLN A 73 -18.40 3.32 -0.01
C GLN A 73 -17.34 2.21 0.10
N HIS A 74 -16.25 2.37 -0.64
CA HIS A 74 -15.11 1.47 -0.64
C HIS A 74 -13.82 2.30 -0.54
N ASN A 75 -13.03 2.04 0.51
CA ASN A 75 -11.71 2.66 0.67
C ASN A 75 -10.66 1.71 0.09
N VAL A 76 -10.01 2.13 -0.99
CA VAL A 76 -8.98 1.35 -1.68
C VAL A 76 -7.61 1.83 -1.23
N LYS A 77 -6.84 0.95 -0.62
CA LYS A 77 -5.44 1.22 -0.26
C LYS A 77 -4.52 0.33 -1.09
N LEU A 78 -3.58 0.94 -1.80
CA LEU A 78 -2.57 0.22 -2.59
C LEU A 78 -1.19 0.52 -2.01
N ARG A 79 -0.38 -0.52 -1.82
CA ARG A 79 1.03 -0.38 -1.41
C ARG A 79 1.92 -0.91 -2.51
N ILE A 80 2.78 -0.05 -3.04
CA ILE A 80 3.71 -0.36 -4.11
C ILE A 80 5.08 -0.68 -3.51
N ILE A 81 5.62 -1.83 -3.90
CA ILE A 81 6.92 -2.32 -3.46
C ILE A 81 7.78 -2.71 -4.65
N GLY A 82 9.09 -2.62 -4.50
CA GLY A 82 10.05 -3.04 -5.52
C GLY A 82 10.08 -4.56 -5.69
N GLN A 83 10.18 -5.02 -6.93
CA GLN A 83 10.29 -6.45 -7.24
C GLN A 83 11.58 -7.06 -6.68
N ASP A 84 12.69 -6.32 -6.74
CA ASP A 84 14.03 -6.84 -6.40
C ASP A 84 14.32 -6.84 -4.90
N ASN A 85 13.71 -5.92 -4.15
CA ASN A 85 14.03 -5.67 -2.74
C ASN A 85 12.84 -5.75 -1.78
N CYS A 86 11.60 -5.88 -2.29
CA CYS A 86 10.38 -5.83 -1.49
C CYS A 86 10.16 -4.55 -0.67
N GLU A 87 10.94 -3.52 -0.93
CA GLU A 87 10.89 -2.27 -0.17
C GLU A 87 9.84 -1.33 -0.76
N PRO A 88 9.20 -0.49 0.06
CA PRO A 88 8.27 0.53 -0.41
C PRO A 88 8.85 1.48 -1.47
N MET A 89 8.04 1.81 -2.47
CA MET A 89 8.41 2.76 -3.52
C MET A 89 7.61 4.06 -3.37
N ALA A 90 8.29 5.11 -2.90
CA ALA A 90 7.72 6.45 -2.73
C ALA A 90 7.76 7.27 -4.03
N ASN A 91 6.93 8.32 -4.09
CA ASN A 91 6.85 9.29 -5.20
C ASN A 91 6.42 8.68 -6.55
N LEU A 92 5.73 7.54 -6.53
CA LEU A 92 5.16 6.93 -7.73
C LEU A 92 3.73 7.42 -7.92
N ARG A 93 3.37 7.72 -9.17
CA ARG A 93 2.00 8.04 -9.53
C ARG A 93 1.20 6.75 -9.69
N VAL A 94 0.05 6.70 -9.02
CA VAL A 94 -0.92 5.61 -9.14
C VAL A 94 -2.25 6.19 -9.58
N ASN A 95 -2.71 5.81 -10.77
CA ASN A 95 -4.03 6.14 -11.28
C ASN A 95 -5.01 5.01 -10.93
N ILE A 96 -6.27 5.36 -10.68
CA ILE A 96 -7.40 4.42 -10.67
C ILE A 96 -8.53 4.90 -11.58
N TRP A 97 -9.28 3.96 -12.14
CA TRP A 97 -10.57 4.22 -12.77
C TRP A 97 -11.48 2.99 -12.72
N HIS A 98 -12.79 3.20 -12.62
CA HIS A 98 -13.79 2.14 -12.73
C HIS A 98 -15.17 2.67 -13.12
N CYS A 99 -16.10 1.76 -13.39
CA CYS A 99 -17.50 2.10 -13.62
C CYS A 99 -18.26 2.41 -12.31
N ASP A 100 -19.37 3.12 -12.43
CA ASP A 100 -20.32 3.29 -11.34
C ASP A 100 -21.06 1.97 -11.00
N LYS A 101 -21.99 2.03 -10.04
CA LYS A 101 -22.76 0.85 -9.61
C LYS A 101 -23.58 0.19 -10.72
N ASP A 102 -23.90 0.93 -11.78
CA ASP A 102 -24.73 0.49 -12.91
C ASP A 102 -23.90 0.12 -14.14
N GLY A 103 -22.57 0.22 -14.07
CA GLY A 103 -21.64 -0.19 -15.13
C GLY A 103 -21.22 0.92 -16.10
N ASN A 104 -21.52 2.20 -15.80
CA ASN A 104 -21.18 3.33 -16.67
C ASN A 104 -19.80 3.90 -16.32
N TYR A 105 -19.03 4.28 -17.34
CA TYR A 105 -17.73 4.95 -17.19
C TYR A 105 -17.85 6.42 -17.55
N SER A 106 -17.40 7.29 -16.64
CA SER A 106 -17.26 8.73 -16.89
C SER A 106 -16.33 9.01 -18.08
N GLY A 107 -16.63 10.04 -18.87
CA GLY A 107 -15.84 10.46 -20.02
C GLY A 107 -16.11 9.70 -21.32
N TYR A 108 -17.12 8.82 -21.35
CA TYR A 108 -17.49 8.02 -22.53
C TYR A 108 -19.00 7.96 -22.73
N GLY A 109 -19.44 7.80 -23.99
CA GLY A 109 -20.86 7.59 -24.31
C GLY A 109 -21.74 8.73 -23.82
N THR A 110 -22.75 8.41 -23.01
CA THR A 110 -23.66 9.41 -22.40
C THR A 110 -23.00 10.21 -21.28
N GLU A 111 -21.85 9.77 -20.79
CA GLU A 111 -21.12 10.34 -19.66
C GLU A 111 -19.95 11.24 -20.12
N LEU A 112 -19.95 11.68 -21.39
CA LEU A 112 -18.93 12.58 -21.92
C LEU A 112 -18.82 13.85 -21.07
N GLY A 113 -17.57 14.25 -20.78
CA GLY A 113 -17.26 15.40 -19.92
C GLY A 113 -17.36 15.15 -18.41
N GLN A 114 -17.89 14.00 -17.99
CA GLN A 114 -17.90 13.59 -16.59
C GLN A 114 -16.53 13.03 -16.17
N THR A 115 -16.24 13.10 -14.88
CA THR A 115 -14.93 12.73 -14.32
C THR A 115 -14.99 11.74 -13.16
N TYR A 116 -16.18 11.35 -12.70
CA TYR A 116 -16.37 10.54 -11.49
C TYR A 116 -15.60 9.20 -11.55
N LEU A 117 -15.25 8.69 -10.38
CA LEU A 117 -14.60 7.40 -10.17
C LEU A 117 -13.26 7.26 -10.90
N ARG A 118 -12.61 8.39 -11.14
CA ARG A 118 -11.27 8.53 -11.70
C ARG A 118 -10.44 9.46 -10.84
N GLY A 119 -9.20 9.08 -10.60
CA GLY A 119 -8.25 9.90 -9.87
C GLY A 119 -6.86 9.29 -9.85
N TYR A 120 -5.92 10.07 -9.36
CA TYR A 120 -4.58 9.58 -9.08
C TYR A 120 -4.08 10.12 -7.74
N GLN A 121 -3.13 9.38 -7.16
CA GLN A 121 -2.40 9.76 -5.97
C GLN A 121 -0.91 9.48 -6.19
N ILE A 122 -0.08 10.06 -5.32
CA ILE A 122 1.37 9.82 -5.31
C ILE A 122 1.69 9.01 -4.06
N THR A 123 2.47 7.93 -4.21
CA THR A 123 2.83 7.07 -3.07
C THR A 123 3.64 7.82 -2.03
N ASP A 124 3.29 7.62 -0.76
CA ASP A 124 4.01 8.19 0.39
C ASP A 124 5.33 7.45 0.67
N SER A 125 6.00 7.78 1.79
CA SER A 125 7.24 7.10 2.21
C SER A 125 7.06 5.61 2.51
N ASN A 126 5.83 5.15 2.74
CA ASN A 126 5.48 3.75 2.95
C ASN A 126 5.07 3.06 1.64
N GLY A 127 5.17 3.75 0.50
CA GLY A 127 4.76 3.26 -0.81
C GLY A 127 3.25 3.20 -0.96
N GLU A 128 2.48 3.92 -0.14
CA GLU A 128 1.04 3.77 -0.04
C GLU A 128 0.29 4.92 -0.73
N VAL A 129 -0.83 4.58 -1.36
CA VAL A 129 -1.88 5.51 -1.78
C VAL A 129 -3.23 5.03 -1.27
N GLU A 130 -4.13 5.96 -1.02
CA GLU A 130 -5.51 5.66 -0.62
C GLU A 130 -6.49 6.39 -1.53
N PHE A 131 -7.62 5.76 -1.81
CA PHE A 131 -8.74 6.36 -2.53
C PHE A 131 -10.04 6.07 -1.78
N VAL A 132 -10.90 7.09 -1.69
CA VAL A 132 -12.29 6.93 -1.26
C VAL A 132 -13.15 6.85 -2.52
N THR A 133 -13.79 5.72 -2.73
CA THR A 133 -14.62 5.45 -3.90
C THR A 133 -15.91 4.70 -3.52
N ILE A 134 -16.63 4.15 -4.50
CA ILE A 134 -17.71 3.17 -4.30
C ILE A 134 -17.29 1.79 -4.83
N PHE A 135 -17.89 0.72 -4.32
CA PHE A 135 -17.74 -0.61 -4.90
C PHE A 135 -18.26 -0.61 -6.35
N PRO A 136 -17.48 -1.06 -7.35
CA PRO A 136 -17.85 -0.95 -8.75
C PRO A 136 -19.00 -1.89 -9.11
N GLY A 137 -19.84 -1.45 -10.06
CA GLY A 137 -20.77 -2.33 -10.75
C GLY A 137 -20.06 -3.32 -11.69
N TRP A 138 -20.87 -4.00 -12.50
CA TRP A 138 -20.40 -4.84 -13.59
C TRP A 138 -21.00 -4.32 -14.90
N TYR A 139 -20.42 -4.71 -16.03
CA TYR A 139 -20.98 -4.41 -17.36
C TYR A 139 -20.77 -5.60 -18.28
N ASN A 140 -21.47 -5.62 -19.42
CA ASN A 140 -21.52 -6.80 -20.29
C ASN A 140 -20.10 -7.33 -20.62
N GLY A 141 -19.87 -8.61 -20.30
CA GLY A 141 -18.61 -9.30 -20.55
C GLY A 141 -17.52 -9.11 -19.49
N ARG A 142 -17.77 -8.37 -18.39
CA ARG A 142 -16.75 -8.11 -17.35
C ARG A 142 -17.34 -8.22 -15.94
N ILE A 143 -16.56 -8.81 -15.02
CA ILE A 143 -16.88 -8.83 -13.57
C ILE A 143 -16.70 -7.44 -12.95
N CYS A 144 -17.14 -7.23 -11.71
CA CYS A 144 -16.77 -6.04 -10.94
C CYS A 144 -15.25 -5.91 -10.84
N HIS A 145 -14.70 -4.75 -11.21
CA HIS A 145 -13.26 -4.50 -11.14
C HIS A 145 -12.92 -3.02 -11.01
N ILE A 146 -11.73 -2.75 -10.49
CA ILE A 146 -11.10 -1.43 -10.47
C ILE A 146 -9.81 -1.53 -11.26
N HIS A 147 -9.63 -0.65 -12.24
CA HIS A 147 -8.35 -0.53 -12.91
C HIS A 147 -7.39 0.29 -12.06
N PHE A 148 -6.11 -0.08 -12.12
CA PHE A 148 -5.03 0.74 -11.62
C PHE A 148 -3.89 0.80 -12.63
N GLN A 149 -3.12 1.89 -12.60
CA GLN A 149 -1.91 2.05 -13.40
C GLN A 149 -0.84 2.73 -12.56
N VAL A 150 0.33 2.13 -12.48
CA VAL A 150 1.48 2.65 -11.74
C VAL A 150 2.53 3.13 -12.72
N TYR A 151 3.04 4.33 -12.53
CA TYR A 151 4.16 4.90 -13.28
C TYR A 151 5.41 4.75 -12.41
N VAL A 152 6.32 3.87 -12.84
CA VAL A 152 7.60 3.53 -12.18
C VAL A 152 8.76 4.18 -12.91
#